data_AF-A0A9E5NJ74-F1
#
_entry.id   AF-A0A9E5NJ74-F1
#
_cell.length_a   1.000
_cell.length_b   1.000
_cell.length_c   1.000
_cell.angle_alpha   90.00
_cell.angle_beta   90.00
_cell.angle_gamma   90.00
#
_symmetry.space_group_name_H-M   'P 1'
#
loop_
_entity.id
_entity.type
_entity.pdbx_description
1 polymer ?
#
loop_
_entity_poly.entity_id
_entity_poly.type
_entity_poly.pdbx_seq_one_letter_code
_entity_poly.pdbx_strand_id
1 'polypeptide(L)'
;MFKDMEIWVEIRRRVLTKEISKRAACREYGIQWRTLQRILEHEEPAGYQMKQPRRKRKLEKFLPIIHEILKQDQQSPKKQRHLFEAGSQVSSSAGTPLFLAS
;
A
#
# COMPACT_ATOMS: atom_id res chain seq x y z
N MET A 1 -8.93 -3.96 16.44
CA MET A 1 -7.88 -3.03 15.94
C MET A 1 -8.36 -1.64 16.32
N PHE A 2 -7.72 -1.00 17.30
CA PHE A 2 -8.08 0.35 17.74
C PHE A 2 -7.79 1.33 16.60
N LYS A 3 -8.80 1.59 15.78
CA LYS A 3 -8.76 2.49 14.62
C LYS A 3 -9.63 3.71 14.83
N ASP A 4 -10.25 3.83 15.99
CA ASP A 4 -11.11 4.94 16.35
C ASP A 4 -10.21 6.13 16.63
N MET A 5 -10.18 7.07 15.67
CA MET A 5 -9.38 8.30 15.73
C MET A 5 -9.60 9.07 17.03
N GLU A 6 -10.84 9.04 17.55
CA GLU A 6 -11.22 9.71 18.79
C GLU A 6 -10.41 9.21 19.99
N ILE A 7 -10.30 7.89 20.16
CA ILE A 7 -9.54 7.28 21.27
C ILE A 7 -8.04 7.58 21.13
N TRP A 8 -7.53 7.59 19.89
CA TRP A 8 -6.13 7.92 19.61
C TRP A 8 -5.75 9.34 20.03
N VAL A 9 -6.57 10.31 19.62
CA VAL A 9 -6.38 11.74 19.95
C VAL A 9 -6.56 11.98 21.44
N GLU A 10 -7.56 11.35 22.07
CA GLU A 10 -7.82 11.49 23.51
C GLU A 10 -6.63 11.01 24.36
N ILE A 11 -6.11 9.80 24.08
CA ILE A 11 -4.96 9.25 24.80
C ILE A 11 -3.73 10.15 24.62
N ARG A 12 -3.48 10.62 23.39
CA ARG A 12 -2.34 11.50 23.09
C ARG A 12 -2.47 12.82 23.86
N ARG A 13 -3.65 13.45 23.84
CA ARG A 13 -3.93 14.69 24.56
C ARG A 13 -3.70 14.52 26.06
N ARG A 14 -4.31 13.51 26.68
CA ARG A 14 -4.20 13.29 28.12
C ARG A 14 -2.77 12.98 28.58
N VAL A 15 -2.00 12.24 27.78
CA VAL A 15 -0.59 11.92 28.09
C VAL A 15 0.32 13.15 27.91
N LEU A 16 0.07 13.98 26.90
CA LEU A 16 0.85 15.21 26.65
C LEU A 16 0.54 16.32 27.68
N THR A 17 -0.73 16.46 28.08
CA THR A 17 -1.17 17.39 29.14
C THR A 17 -0.75 16.93 30.54
N LYS A 18 -0.10 15.75 30.67
CA LYS A 18 0.34 15.12 31.94
C LYS A 18 -0.80 14.80 32.92
N GLU A 19 -2.03 14.71 32.44
CA GLU A 19 -3.20 14.34 33.27
C GLU A 19 -3.09 12.89 33.77
N ILE A 20 -2.49 12.02 32.95
CA ILE A 20 -2.27 10.60 33.25
C ILE A 20 -0.87 10.15 32.84
N SER A 21 -0.27 9.31 33.70
CA SER A 21 1.01 8.66 33.38
C SER A 21 0.83 7.59 32.30
N LYS A 22 1.92 7.28 31.58
CA LYS A 22 1.92 6.24 30.54
C LYS A 22 1.41 4.88 31.06
N ARG A 23 1.69 4.54 32.33
CA ARG A 23 1.18 3.30 32.96
C ARG A 23 -0.30 3.38 33.32
N ALA A 24 -0.80 4.55 33.73
CA ALA A 24 -2.21 4.76 34.01
C ALA A 24 -3.03 4.63 32.73
N ALA A 25 -2.57 5.20 31.61
CA ALA A 25 -3.22 5.07 30.31
C ALA A 25 -3.37 3.60 29.86
N CYS A 26 -2.35 2.75 30.08
CA CYS A 26 -2.46 1.32 29.80
C CYS A 26 -3.53 0.60 30.65
N ARG A 27 -3.76 1.04 31.89
CA ARG A 27 -4.75 0.45 32.80
C ARG A 27 -6.17 0.93 32.51
N GLU A 28 -6.36 2.24 32.31
CA GLU A 28 -7.67 2.83 32.02
C GLU A 28 -8.23 2.37 30.68
N TYR A 29 -7.42 2.44 29.62
CA TYR A 29 -7.88 2.15 28.26
C TYR A 29 -7.70 0.68 27.87
N GLY A 30 -7.06 -0.14 28.73
CA GLY A 30 -6.80 -1.56 28.46
C GLY A 30 -5.85 -1.79 27.27
N ILE A 31 -4.95 -0.84 26.99
CA ILE A 31 -4.11 -0.85 25.79
C ILE A 31 -2.73 -1.42 26.09
N GLN A 32 -2.23 -2.28 25.19
CA GLN A 32 -0.87 -2.80 25.26
C GLN A 32 0.18 -1.68 25.17
N TRP A 33 1.26 -1.79 25.95
CA TRP A 33 2.40 -0.85 25.95
C TRP A 33 2.91 -0.47 24.55
N ARG A 34 3.01 -1.45 23.63
CA ARG A 34 3.46 -1.19 22.24
C ARG A 34 2.49 -0.30 21.45
N THR A 35 1.20 -0.42 21.68
CA THR A 35 0.19 0.44 21.05
C THR A 35 0.26 1.86 21.61
N LEU A 36 0.47 2.01 22.92
CA LEU A 36 0.70 3.33 23.53
C LEU A 36 1.96 4.00 22.98
N GLN A 37 3.06 3.27 22.83
CA GLN A 37 4.27 3.81 22.18
C GLN A 37 3.99 4.27 20.75
N ARG A 38 3.23 3.51 19.97
CA ARG A 38 2.81 3.89 18.61
C ARG A 38 1.92 5.15 18.59
N ILE A 39 1.04 5.34 19.57
CA ILE A 39 0.20 6.54 19.72
C ILE A 39 1.03 7.79 19.98
N LEU A 40 2.11 7.64 20.74
CA LEU A 40 3.02 8.75 21.03
C LEU A 40 3.93 9.06 19.85
N GLU A 41 4.39 8.04 19.13
CA GLU A 41 5.31 8.18 18.00
C GLU A 41 4.62 8.68 16.71
N HIS A 42 3.35 8.32 16.48
CA HIS A 42 2.61 8.71 15.29
C HIS A 42 1.42 9.61 15.63
N GLU A 43 1.26 10.71 14.90
CA GLU A 43 0.14 11.65 15.06
C GLU A 43 -1.19 11.03 14.65
N GLU A 44 -1.18 10.21 13.60
CA GLU A 44 -2.33 9.47 13.13
C GLU A 44 -2.11 7.97 13.34
N PRO A 45 -3.17 7.20 13.65
CA PRO A 45 -3.11 5.74 13.63
C PRO A 45 -2.66 5.32 12.24
N ALA A 46 -1.41 4.86 12.16
CA ALA A 46 -0.83 4.39 10.91
C ALA A 46 -1.81 3.43 10.26
N GLY A 47 -2.36 3.85 9.11
CA GLY A 47 -3.14 2.98 8.24
C GLY A 47 -2.35 1.72 7.92
N TYR A 48 -2.97 0.72 7.31
CA TYR A 48 -2.25 -0.48 6.94
C TYR A 48 -1.09 -0.12 5.97
N GLN A 49 0.12 0.00 6.50
CA GLN A 49 1.31 0.36 5.75
C GLN A 49 2.08 -0.91 5.43
N MET A 50 2.05 -1.32 4.17
CA MET A 50 2.97 -2.33 3.66
C MET A 50 4.32 -1.66 3.38
N LYS A 51 5.34 -1.95 4.22
CA LYS A 51 6.71 -1.42 4.06
C LYS A 51 7.36 -1.80 2.73
N GLN A 52 6.91 -2.89 2.13
CA GLN A 52 7.34 -3.34 0.82
C GLN A 52 6.10 -3.68 0.01
N PRO A 53 6.10 -3.43 -1.31
CA PRO A 53 5.08 -3.99 -2.17
C PRO A 53 5.02 -5.51 -1.92
N ARG A 54 3.81 -6.08 -1.88
CA ARG A 54 3.65 -7.53 -1.70
C ARG A 54 4.61 -8.23 -2.66
N ARG A 55 5.42 -9.17 -2.14
CA ARG A 55 6.28 -10.02 -2.97
C ARG A 55 5.42 -10.53 -4.11
N LYS A 56 5.76 -10.15 -5.34
CA LYS A 56 5.06 -10.64 -6.54
C LYS A 56 5.09 -12.17 -6.43
N ARG A 57 3.92 -12.80 -6.58
CA ARG A 57 3.78 -14.26 -6.42
C ARG A 57 4.76 -14.97 -7.36
N LYS A 58 5.05 -16.26 -7.10
CA LYS A 58 6.03 -17.14 -7.80
C LYS A 58 6.15 -17.01 -9.33
N LEU A 59 5.18 -16.39 -9.98
CA LEU A 59 5.12 -16.01 -11.39
C LEU A 59 6.25 -15.08 -11.86
N GLU A 60 6.91 -14.31 -10.99
CA GLU A 60 7.99 -13.40 -11.40
C GLU A 60 9.12 -14.10 -12.18
N LYS A 61 9.45 -15.35 -11.80
CA LYS A 61 10.47 -16.15 -12.49
C LYS A 61 10.08 -16.57 -13.91
N PHE A 62 8.78 -16.64 -14.19
CA PHE A 62 8.24 -17.15 -15.45
C PHE A 62 7.82 -16.03 -16.41
N LEU A 63 7.79 -14.78 -15.97
CA LEU A 63 7.51 -13.62 -16.82
C LEU A 63 8.39 -13.55 -18.08
N PRO A 64 9.74 -13.72 -18.03
CA PRO A 64 10.54 -13.65 -19.25
C PRO A 64 10.19 -14.76 -20.25
N ILE A 65 9.91 -15.96 -19.76
CA ILE A 65 9.52 -17.12 -20.58
C ILE A 65 8.18 -16.86 -21.27
N ILE A 66 7.19 -16.33 -20.52
CA ILE A 66 5.88 -15.98 -21.07
C ILE A 66 6.01 -14.90 -22.15
N HIS A 67 6.84 -13.88 -21.93
CA HIS A 67 7.08 -12.82 -22.93
C HIS A 67 7.73 -13.35 -24.20
N GLU A 68 8.66 -14.30 -24.09
CA GLU A 68 9.31 -14.92 -25.23
C GLU A 68 8.31 -15.75 -26.06
N ILE A 69 7.49 -16.56 -25.39
CA ILE A 69 6.41 -17.34 -26.03
C ILE A 69 5.44 -16.41 -26.79
N LEU A 70 5.01 -15.32 -26.16
CA LEU A 70 4.09 -14.35 -26.78
C LEU A 70 4.72 -13.64 -27.98
N LYS A 71 6.03 -13.38 -27.96
CA LYS A 71 6.76 -12.73 -29.06
C LYS A 71 6.90 -13.69 -30.26
N GLN A 72 7.16 -14.97 -29.99
CA GLN A 72 7.24 -16.01 -31.01
C GLN A 72 5.87 -16.30 -31.64
N ASP A 73 4.80 -16.26 -30.85
CA ASP A 73 3.43 -16.43 -31.35
C ASP A 73 3.02 -15.33 -32.35
N GLN A 74 3.40 -14.06 -32.08
CA GLN A 74 3.15 -12.95 -33.01
C GLN A 74 3.86 -13.10 -34.37
N GLN A 75 5.03 -13.73 -34.39
CA GLN A 75 5.82 -13.95 -35.61
C GLN A 75 5.36 -15.17 -36.41
N SER A 76 4.47 -15.99 -35.86
CA SER A 76 4.01 -17.22 -36.48
C SER A 76 3.08 -16.97 -37.69
N PRO A 77 2.95 -17.94 -38.62
CA PRO A 77 2.03 -17.85 -39.76
C PRO A 77 0.59 -17.59 -39.32
N LYS A 78 -0.21 -16.86 -40.13
CA LYS A 78 -1.58 -16.41 -39.76
C LYS A 78 -2.50 -17.47 -39.16
N LYS A 79 -2.38 -18.75 -39.57
CA LYS A 79 -3.18 -19.88 -39.05
C LYS A 79 -2.73 -20.42 -37.69
N GLN A 80 -1.52 -20.07 -37.25
CA GLN A 80 -0.90 -20.51 -35.99
C GLN A 80 -0.76 -19.37 -34.97
N ARG A 81 -1.20 -18.16 -35.29
CA ARG A 81 -1.23 -17.04 -34.34
C ARG A 81 -2.35 -17.28 -33.35
N HIS A 82 -2.01 -17.50 -32.09
CA HIS A 82 -2.97 -17.49 -31.00
C HIS A 82 -3.25 -16.03 -30.59
N LEU A 83 -3.94 -15.30 -31.47
CA LEU A 83 -4.45 -13.97 -31.17
C LEU A 83 -5.55 -14.09 -30.11
N PHE A 84 -5.16 -14.09 -28.84
CA PHE A 84 -6.11 -13.76 -27.78
C PHE A 84 -6.37 -12.25 -27.93
N GLU A 85 -7.54 -11.87 -28.45
CA GLU A 85 -8.03 -10.50 -28.36
C GLU A 85 -8.29 -10.18 -26.88
N ALA A 86 -7.21 -9.93 -26.13
CA ALA A 86 -7.31 -9.26 -24.85
C ALA A 86 -7.77 -7.83 -25.16
N GLY A 87 -8.99 -7.51 -24.72
CA GLY A 87 -9.53 -6.16 -24.75
C GLY A 87 -8.47 -5.15 -24.32
N SER A 88 -8.25 -4.20 -25.22
CA SER A 88 -7.50 -2.98 -25.05
C SER A 88 -7.85 -2.29 -23.72
N GLN A 89 -6.87 -2.14 -22.84
CA GLN A 89 -6.72 -1.14 -21.77
C GLN A 89 -5.49 -1.55 -20.91
N VAL A 90 -4.51 -0.73 -20.51
CA VAL A 90 -4.39 0.72 -20.38
C VAL A 90 -2.92 1.08 -20.62
N SER A 91 -2.64 1.94 -21.61
CA SER A 91 -1.38 2.66 -21.69
C SER A 91 -1.34 3.71 -20.57
N SER A 92 -0.57 3.42 -19.52
CA SER A 92 -0.07 4.40 -18.57
C SER A 92 0.90 5.35 -19.31
N SER A 93 0.37 6.38 -19.97
CA SER A 93 1.18 7.50 -20.47
C SER A 93 1.50 8.42 -19.30
N ALA A 94 2.79 8.63 -19.10
CA ALA A 94 3.38 9.56 -18.15
C ALA A 94 2.77 10.96 -18.30
N GLY A 95 2.45 11.57 -17.16
CA GLY A 95 2.05 12.97 -17.08
C GLY A 95 3.23 13.88 -17.40
N THR A 96 3.14 14.58 -18.53
CA THR A 96 3.82 15.85 -18.76
C THR A 96 2.76 16.93 -18.90
N PRO A 97 2.57 17.83 -17.91
CA PRO A 97 1.79 19.02 -18.11
C PRO A 97 2.64 20.04 -18.87
N LEU A 98 2.31 20.23 -20.16
CA LEU A 98 2.65 21.42 -20.92
C LEU A 98 1.81 22.57 -20.35
N PHE A 99 2.44 23.46 -19.58
CA PHE A 99 1.87 24.79 -19.33
C PHE A 99 2.26 25.71 -20.49
N LEU A 100 1.22 26.31 -21.08
CA LEU A 100 1.18 27.30 -22.13
C LEU A 100 2.17 28.46 -21.87
N ALA A 101 2.92 28.93 -22.86
CA ALA A 101 2.47 29.92 -23.85
C ALA A 101 1.77 31.13 -23.21
N SER A 102 2.56 32.13 -22.81
CA SER A 102 2.32 33.54 -23.16
C SER A 102 3.58 34.37 -22.94
#